data_AF-A0A8N4FBE8-F1
#
_entry.id   AF-A0A8N4FBE8-F1
#
_cell.length_a   1.000
_cell.length_b   1.000
_cell.length_c   1.000
_cell.angle_alpha   90.00
_cell.angle_beta   90.00
_cell.angle_gamma   90.00
#
_symmetry.space_group_name_H-M   'P 1'
#
loop_
_entity.id
_entity.type
_entity.pdbx_description
1 polymer ?
#
loop_
_entity_poly.entity_id
_entity_poly.type
_entity_poly.pdbx_seq_one_letter_code
_entity_poly.pdbx_strand_id
1 'polypeptide(L)'
;MHFSTGPSKSSWQPVMAADTTHPDYWLNWRVSLCGIWVLSCVIIAFILIWKYEGSNSVREDRADTRRETLGTLYMDESWRPCLQEIHPAWLLAFRVTAFFVLLALLVVNAIVNGGDIFYYYTQWTFVLVTVYFGLGSLLSVYGCHQYLNKVGADKPDPERPDAERGTFMAPTIEENPNMHGAVKISGFHEEDNTREIAGFWGYVFQIIYQTNAGAVMLTDCVFWLIIFPFLAIKDYNLNFLLIGMHSVNAVFLLADTALNSSRFPWFRIAYFLLWTAIYVIFQWVVHACISIWWPYPFLDLSSPHAPIWYFVVALMHIPCYAVFPLIIKLKHILLSRWFPRSYHGMSQLSFQNSYILDGGLEAQTVRRSIKLNMKCYWLIISASTVLMKTRHE
;
A
#
# COMPACT_ATOMS: atom_id res chain seq x y z
N MET A 1 68.94 -6.76 8.59
CA MET A 1 67.73 -5.97 8.26
C MET A 1 66.59 -6.95 8.09
N HIS A 2 65.75 -7.09 9.12
CA HIS A 2 64.57 -7.94 9.09
C HIS A 2 63.42 -7.12 8.49
N PHE A 3 62.99 -7.44 7.28
CA PHE A 3 61.75 -6.90 6.72
C PHE A 3 60.58 -7.75 7.23
N SER A 4 59.89 -7.28 8.26
CA SER A 4 58.55 -7.77 8.60
C SER A 4 57.55 -7.15 7.63
N THR A 5 57.12 -7.93 6.63
CA THR A 5 55.92 -7.64 5.86
C THR A 5 54.70 -7.85 6.76
N GLY A 6 53.97 -6.77 7.03
CA GLY A 6 52.73 -6.81 7.81
C GLY A 6 51.64 -7.68 7.15
N PRO A 7 50.62 -8.10 7.92
CA PRO A 7 49.59 -9.00 7.42
C PRO A 7 48.71 -8.30 6.37
N SER A 8 48.47 -9.00 5.27
CA SER A 8 47.65 -8.56 4.15
C SER A 8 46.21 -8.26 4.56
N LYS A 9 45.74 -7.05 4.24
CA LYS A 9 44.32 -6.69 4.23
C LYS A 9 43.57 -7.51 3.17
N SER A 10 42.92 -8.61 3.55
CA SER A 10 41.66 -9.13 2.96
C SER A 10 41.39 -10.58 3.41
N SER A 11 40.75 -10.79 4.56
CA SER A 11 40.43 -12.16 5.04
C SER A 11 38.93 -12.49 5.07
N TRP A 12 38.07 -11.71 4.40
CA TRP A 12 36.60 -11.91 4.46
C TRP A 12 35.87 -11.86 3.12
N GLN A 13 36.59 -11.80 1.98
CA GLN A 13 35.95 -12.00 0.68
C GLN A 13 35.79 -13.51 0.48
N PRO A 14 34.56 -14.07 0.51
CA PRO A 14 34.37 -15.47 0.16
C PRO A 14 34.87 -15.70 -1.27
N VAL A 15 35.50 -16.85 -1.51
CA VAL A 15 36.02 -17.26 -2.82
C VAL A 15 34.92 -17.07 -3.87
N MET A 16 35.21 -16.36 -4.96
CA MET A 16 34.30 -16.17 -6.09
C MET A 16 33.74 -17.53 -6.53
N ALA A 17 32.45 -17.74 -6.30
CA ALA A 17 31.76 -18.99 -6.59
C ALA A 17 31.46 -19.07 -8.10
N ALA A 18 32.42 -19.58 -8.86
CA ALA A 18 32.37 -19.76 -10.32
C ALA A 18 32.22 -18.45 -11.13
N ASP A 19 32.81 -18.44 -12.33
CA ASP A 19 32.64 -17.32 -13.25
C ASP A 19 31.25 -17.41 -13.90
N THR A 20 30.34 -16.51 -13.51
CA THR A 20 28.94 -16.49 -13.97
C THR A 20 28.79 -16.07 -15.43
N THR A 21 29.86 -15.56 -16.06
CA THR A 21 29.84 -15.16 -17.48
C THR A 21 29.99 -16.35 -18.43
N HIS A 22 30.43 -17.51 -17.93
CA HIS A 22 30.59 -18.70 -18.75
C HIS A 22 29.25 -19.37 -19.07
N PRO A 23 28.99 -19.82 -20.32
CA PRO A 23 27.72 -20.46 -20.70
C PRO A 23 27.37 -21.70 -19.87
N ASP A 24 28.38 -22.45 -19.42
CA ASP A 24 28.20 -23.65 -18.60
C ASP A 24 27.50 -23.38 -17.27
N TYR A 25 27.65 -22.17 -16.71
CA TYR A 25 26.94 -21.75 -15.51
C TYR A 25 25.42 -21.73 -15.75
N TRP A 26 25.01 -21.21 -16.91
CA TRP A 26 23.60 -21.03 -17.29
C TRP A 26 22.95 -22.29 -17.85
N LEU A 27 23.73 -23.18 -18.47
CA LEU A 27 23.26 -24.47 -19.02
C LEU A 27 23.02 -25.55 -17.95
N ASN A 28 22.95 -25.17 -16.68
CA ASN A 28 22.67 -26.05 -15.56
C ASN A 28 21.16 -26.32 -15.43
N TRP A 29 20.75 -27.58 -15.29
CA TRP A 29 19.34 -27.97 -15.10
C TRP A 29 18.66 -27.26 -13.92
N ARG A 30 19.43 -26.84 -12.90
CA ARG A 30 18.94 -26.06 -11.76
C ARG A 30 18.45 -24.68 -12.18
N VAL A 31 19.10 -24.06 -13.17
CA VAL A 31 18.69 -22.77 -13.74
C VAL A 31 17.32 -22.92 -14.38
N SER A 32 17.08 -23.99 -15.13
CA SER A 32 15.77 -24.29 -15.71
C SER A 32 14.68 -24.41 -14.65
N LEU A 33 14.95 -25.10 -13.53
CA LEU A 33 13.99 -25.19 -12.43
C LEU A 33 13.72 -23.84 -11.76
N CYS A 34 14.75 -23.03 -11.53
CA CYS A 34 14.57 -21.67 -11.01
C CYS A 34 13.76 -20.81 -12.00
N GLY A 35 14.00 -20.96 -13.29
CA GLY A 35 13.24 -20.34 -14.38
C GLY A 35 11.77 -20.72 -14.36
N ILE A 36 11.45 -21.99 -14.12
CA ILE A 36 10.06 -22.45 -13.99
C ILE A 36 9.36 -21.75 -12.82
N TRP A 37 10.01 -21.60 -11.67
CA TRP A 37 9.42 -20.87 -10.53
C TRP A 37 9.16 -19.40 -10.85
N VAL A 38 10.14 -18.69 -11.41
CA VAL A 38 10.00 -17.28 -11.80
C VAL A 38 8.89 -17.12 -12.84
N LEU A 39 8.88 -17.96 -13.87
CA LEU A 39 7.85 -17.94 -14.92
C LEU A 39 6.46 -18.23 -14.36
N SER A 40 6.34 -19.18 -13.43
CA SER A 40 5.07 -19.49 -12.77
C SER A 40 4.53 -18.27 -12.02
N CYS A 41 5.39 -17.53 -11.30
CA CYS A 41 5.00 -16.29 -10.63
C CYS A 41 4.52 -15.22 -11.62
N VAL A 42 5.22 -15.05 -12.76
CA VAL A 42 4.83 -14.11 -13.82
C VAL A 42 3.48 -14.50 -14.43
N ILE A 43 3.27 -15.78 -14.74
CA ILE A 43 2.00 -16.29 -15.29
C ILE A 43 0.86 -16.07 -14.29
N ILE A 44 1.06 -16.41 -13.01
CA ILE A 44 0.05 -16.19 -11.96
C ILE A 44 -0.29 -14.71 -11.85
N ALA A 45 0.71 -13.83 -11.85
CA ALA A 45 0.50 -12.38 -11.79
C ALA A 45 -0.30 -11.88 -13.00
N PHE A 46 0.04 -12.34 -14.21
CA PHE A 46 -0.68 -11.98 -15.44
C PHE A 46 -2.13 -12.47 -15.40
N ILE A 47 -2.38 -13.71 -14.96
CA ILE A 47 -3.74 -14.25 -14.80
C ILE A 47 -4.56 -13.40 -13.82
N LEU A 48 -3.97 -13.00 -12.69
CA LEU A 48 -4.63 -12.14 -11.71
C LEU A 48 -4.99 -10.77 -12.32
N ILE A 49 -4.03 -10.10 -12.97
CA ILE A 49 -4.26 -8.79 -13.61
C ILE A 49 -5.34 -8.92 -14.69
N TRP A 50 -5.23 -9.91 -15.57
CA TRP A 50 -6.20 -10.17 -16.63
C TRP A 50 -7.60 -10.40 -16.07
N LYS A 51 -7.72 -11.23 -15.03
CA LYS A 51 -9.00 -11.60 -14.41
C LYS A 51 -9.70 -10.42 -13.72
N TYR A 52 -8.95 -9.55 -13.04
CA TYR A 52 -9.51 -8.50 -12.18
C TYR A 52 -9.49 -7.09 -12.80
N GLU A 53 -8.62 -6.83 -13.77
CA GLU A 53 -8.48 -5.51 -14.42
C GLU A 53 -8.65 -5.57 -15.95
N GLY A 54 -8.34 -6.68 -16.62
CA GLY A 54 -8.49 -6.84 -18.08
C GLY A 54 -9.88 -7.30 -18.55
N SER A 55 -10.59 -8.09 -17.74
CA SER A 55 -11.88 -8.70 -18.08
C SER A 55 -13.08 -7.73 -17.99
N ASN A 56 -12.88 -6.44 -18.19
CA ASN A 56 -13.96 -5.45 -18.21
C ASN A 56 -14.59 -5.29 -19.61
N SER A 57 -13.92 -5.68 -20.70
CA SER A 57 -14.44 -5.48 -22.06
C SER A 57 -15.57 -6.43 -22.48
N VAL A 58 -15.83 -7.52 -21.75
CA VAL A 58 -16.82 -8.55 -22.15
C VAL A 58 -18.11 -8.48 -21.31
N ARG A 59 -18.16 -7.62 -20.28
CA ARG A 59 -19.23 -7.65 -19.26
C ARG A 59 -20.02 -6.35 -19.06
N GLU A 60 -19.87 -5.38 -19.96
CA GLU A 60 -20.66 -4.14 -19.92
C GLU A 60 -22.12 -4.31 -20.37
N ASP A 61 -22.49 -5.42 -21.03
CA ASP A 61 -23.85 -5.57 -21.59
C ASP A 61 -24.89 -6.21 -20.65
N ARG A 62 -24.55 -6.54 -19.40
CA ARG A 62 -25.54 -7.16 -18.49
C ARG A 62 -25.34 -6.80 -17.02
N ALA A 63 -26.24 -5.94 -16.57
CA ALA A 63 -26.60 -5.60 -15.18
C ALA A 63 -26.03 -4.28 -14.66
N ASP A 64 -26.71 -3.20 -15.05
CA ASP A 64 -26.94 -2.05 -14.18
C ASP A 64 -27.33 -2.51 -12.78
N THR A 65 -26.75 -1.83 -11.78
CA THR A 65 -26.94 -2.02 -10.34
C THR A 65 -26.22 -3.24 -9.72
N ARG A 66 -25.16 -2.95 -8.95
CA ARG A 66 -24.63 -3.76 -7.82
C ARG A 66 -23.47 -4.73 -8.11
N ARG A 67 -22.33 -4.18 -8.53
CA ARG A 67 -21.00 -4.59 -8.03
C ARG A 67 -20.02 -3.48 -8.37
N GLU A 68 -19.59 -2.69 -7.37
CA GLU A 68 -18.37 -1.89 -7.50
C GLU A 68 -17.27 -2.83 -8.05
N THR A 69 -16.80 -2.58 -9.26
CA THR A 69 -15.85 -3.47 -9.92
C THR A 69 -14.57 -3.47 -9.08
N LEU A 70 -14.08 -4.67 -8.72
CA LEU A 70 -12.96 -4.88 -7.80
C LEU A 70 -11.68 -4.11 -8.16
N GLY A 71 -11.48 -3.83 -9.44
CA GLY A 71 -10.35 -3.06 -9.97
C GLY A 71 -10.61 -1.56 -10.13
N THR A 72 -11.85 -1.08 -9.93
CA THR A 72 -12.18 0.34 -10.07
C THR A 72 -11.64 1.12 -8.87
N LEU A 73 -10.73 2.05 -9.15
CA LEU A 73 -10.21 3.00 -8.19
C LEU A 73 -10.95 4.33 -8.35
N TYR A 74 -11.18 5.04 -7.26
CA TYR A 74 -11.78 6.38 -7.28
C TYR A 74 -10.71 7.44 -6.98
N MET A 75 -10.78 8.60 -7.66
CA MET A 75 -9.79 9.68 -7.55
C MET A 75 -9.56 10.13 -6.11
N ASP A 76 -10.64 10.23 -5.34
CA ASP A 76 -10.63 10.72 -3.96
C ASP A 76 -9.89 9.80 -2.98
N GLU A 77 -9.80 8.49 -3.27
CA GLU A 77 -9.08 7.51 -2.45
C GLU A 77 -7.57 7.73 -2.41
N SER A 78 -7.03 8.48 -3.38
CA SER A 78 -5.59 8.74 -3.49
C SER A 78 -5.11 9.88 -2.59
N TRP A 79 -5.99 10.84 -2.25
CA TRP A 79 -5.62 12.08 -1.58
C TRP A 79 -6.48 12.47 -0.37
N ARG A 80 -7.62 11.80 -0.12
CA ARG A 80 -8.45 12.09 1.06
C ARG A 80 -7.98 11.33 2.31
N PRO A 81 -7.85 12.02 3.45
CA PRO A 81 -7.69 11.38 4.75
C PRO A 81 -8.86 10.45 5.11
N CYS A 82 -8.61 9.48 5.98
CA CYS A 82 -9.60 8.51 6.44
C CYS A 82 -10.70 9.10 7.33
N LEU A 83 -10.44 10.24 7.97
CA LEU A 83 -11.34 10.92 8.88
C LEU A 83 -11.77 12.27 8.29
N GLN A 84 -13.07 12.58 8.40
CA GLN A 84 -13.67 13.85 7.94
C GLN A 84 -13.03 15.09 8.59
N GLU A 85 -12.56 14.95 9.82
CA GLU A 85 -12.02 16.06 10.63
C GLU A 85 -10.57 16.41 10.28
N ILE A 86 -9.84 15.54 9.56
CA ILE A 86 -8.46 15.80 9.18
C ILE A 86 -8.44 16.58 7.87
N HIS A 87 -7.97 17.82 7.92
CA HIS A 87 -7.77 18.64 6.73
C HIS A 87 -6.81 17.92 5.75
N PRO A 88 -7.12 17.81 4.44
CA PRO A 88 -6.26 17.14 3.45
C PRO A 88 -4.80 17.65 3.43
N ALA A 89 -4.59 18.90 3.82
CA ALA A 89 -3.25 19.50 3.97
C ALA A 89 -2.33 18.76 4.96
N TRP A 90 -2.85 18.10 6.00
CA TRP A 90 -2.01 17.34 6.94
C TRP A 90 -1.43 16.09 6.29
N LEU A 91 -2.23 15.38 5.49
CA LEU A 91 -1.76 14.24 4.71
C LEU A 91 -0.73 14.68 3.66
N LEU A 92 -0.95 15.84 3.03
CA LEU A 92 0.03 16.45 2.13
C LEU A 92 1.34 16.76 2.84
N ALA A 93 1.31 17.47 3.97
CA ALA A 93 2.50 17.85 4.72
C ALA A 93 3.30 16.63 5.17
N PHE A 94 2.61 15.57 5.63
CA PHE A 94 3.23 14.30 5.95
C PHE A 94 3.94 13.67 4.75
N ARG A 95 3.25 13.55 3.60
CA ARG A 95 3.81 12.94 2.38
C ARG A 95 5.03 13.69 1.85
N VAL A 96 4.98 15.02 1.85
CA VAL A 96 6.10 15.88 1.44
C VAL A 96 7.29 15.70 2.38
N THR A 97 7.05 15.68 3.69
CA THR A 97 8.10 15.46 4.69
C THR A 97 8.73 14.08 4.53
N ALA A 98 7.91 13.03 4.41
CA ALA A 98 8.38 11.67 4.18
C ALA A 98 9.20 11.55 2.90
N PHE A 99 8.75 12.18 1.80
CA PHE A 99 9.49 12.21 0.53
C PHE A 99 10.89 12.79 0.70
N PHE A 100 11.03 13.97 1.33
CA PHE A 100 12.35 14.59 1.51
C PHE A 100 13.26 13.80 2.44
N VAL A 101 12.73 13.24 3.54
CA VAL A 101 13.51 12.40 4.46
C VAL A 101 14.01 11.13 3.76
N LEU A 102 13.13 10.42 3.05
CA LEU A 102 13.50 9.21 2.32
C LEU A 102 14.48 9.51 1.18
N LEU A 103 14.25 10.58 0.42
CA LEU A 103 15.17 11.00 -0.63
C LEU A 103 16.55 11.35 -0.08
N ALA A 104 16.62 12.08 1.03
CA ALA A 104 17.88 12.41 1.69
C ALA A 104 18.62 11.14 2.14
N LEU A 105 17.91 10.20 2.77
CA LEU A 105 18.50 8.90 3.17
C LEU A 105 19.01 8.11 1.96
N LEU A 106 18.25 8.07 0.86
CA LEU A 106 18.65 7.39 -0.38
C LEU A 106 19.92 8.01 -0.96
N VAL A 107 19.97 9.35 -1.05
CA VAL A 107 21.12 10.08 -1.59
C VAL A 107 22.35 9.91 -0.71
N VAL A 108 22.21 10.06 0.62
CA VAL A 108 23.32 9.84 1.55
C VAL A 108 23.82 8.40 1.46
N ASN A 109 22.92 7.42 1.37
CA ASN A 109 23.30 6.02 1.23
C ASN A 109 24.10 5.76 -0.06
N ALA A 110 23.66 6.33 -1.19
CA ALA A 110 24.37 6.23 -2.47
C ALA A 110 25.73 6.92 -2.47
N ILE A 111 25.87 8.05 -1.77
CA ILE A 111 27.15 8.77 -1.66
C ILE A 111 28.12 8.00 -0.76
N VAL A 112 27.66 7.49 0.39
CA VAL A 112 28.51 6.85 1.39
C VAL A 112 28.96 5.46 0.95
N ASN A 113 28.04 4.66 0.40
CA ASN A 113 28.30 3.26 0.08
C ASN A 113 28.62 3.03 -1.41
N GLY A 114 28.36 4.00 -2.29
CA GLY A 114 28.56 3.87 -3.73
C GLY A 114 27.30 3.45 -4.49
N GLY A 115 27.44 3.24 -5.79
CA GLY A 115 26.33 2.85 -6.68
C GLY A 115 26.06 1.34 -6.74
N ASP A 116 26.97 0.52 -6.25
CA ASP A 116 26.84 -0.94 -6.14
C ASP A 116 25.68 -1.36 -5.22
N ILE A 117 25.29 -0.51 -4.27
CA ILE A 117 24.10 -0.73 -3.45
C ILE A 117 22.84 -0.98 -4.29
N PHE A 118 22.75 -0.43 -5.49
CA PHE A 118 21.57 -0.59 -6.36
C PHE A 118 21.44 -2.00 -6.95
N TYR A 119 22.41 -2.89 -6.71
CA TYR A 119 22.24 -4.32 -6.93
C TYR A 119 21.37 -4.99 -5.86
N TYR A 120 21.10 -4.36 -4.71
CA TYR A 120 20.28 -4.96 -3.67
C TYR A 120 18.80 -4.65 -3.85
N TYR A 121 17.94 -5.67 -3.69
CA TYR A 121 16.48 -5.54 -3.72
C TYR A 121 15.95 -4.55 -2.68
N THR A 122 16.62 -4.46 -1.53
CA THR A 122 16.29 -3.49 -0.48
C THR A 122 16.39 -2.05 -0.96
N GLN A 123 17.38 -1.72 -1.82
CA GLN A 123 17.49 -0.41 -2.43
C GLN A 123 16.39 -0.17 -3.47
N TRP A 124 16.07 -1.18 -4.29
CA TRP A 124 14.95 -1.10 -5.24
C TRP A 124 13.64 -0.78 -4.52
N THR A 125 13.36 -1.46 -3.41
CA THR A 125 12.20 -1.18 -2.55
C THR A 125 12.25 0.22 -1.96
N PHE A 126 13.41 0.67 -1.45
CA PHE A 126 13.55 2.00 -0.87
C PHE A 126 13.33 3.13 -1.91
N VAL A 127 13.84 2.95 -3.13
CA VAL A 127 13.59 3.84 -4.27
C VAL A 127 12.09 3.86 -4.61
N LEU A 128 11.44 2.70 -4.68
CA LEU A 128 10.01 2.60 -5.00
C LEU A 128 9.13 3.26 -3.93
N VAL A 129 9.49 3.15 -2.65
CA VAL A 129 8.82 3.89 -1.55
C VAL A 129 9.05 5.39 -1.66
N THR A 130 10.25 5.83 -2.04
CA THR A 130 10.54 7.26 -2.27
C THR A 130 9.69 7.80 -3.44
N VAL A 131 9.61 7.07 -4.54
CA VAL A 131 8.77 7.42 -5.70
C VAL A 131 7.29 7.47 -5.31
N TYR A 132 6.82 6.54 -4.47
CA TYR A 132 5.47 6.54 -3.93
C TYR A 132 5.13 7.83 -3.18
N PHE A 133 6.01 8.27 -2.27
CA PHE A 133 5.77 9.52 -1.53
C PHE A 133 5.87 10.76 -2.43
N GLY A 134 6.71 10.74 -3.46
CA GLY A 134 6.76 11.79 -4.48
C GLY A 134 5.45 11.91 -5.26
N LEU A 135 4.96 10.79 -5.81
CA LEU A 135 3.67 10.74 -6.51
C LEU A 135 2.50 11.06 -5.60
N GLY A 136 2.50 10.54 -4.37
CA GLY A 136 1.48 10.82 -3.35
C GLY A 136 1.43 12.29 -2.98
N SER A 137 2.58 12.96 -2.92
CA SER A 137 2.65 14.41 -2.69
C SER A 137 2.02 15.17 -3.85
N LEU A 138 2.34 14.83 -5.10
CA LEU A 138 1.74 15.46 -6.29
C LEU A 138 0.22 15.30 -6.33
N LEU A 139 -0.28 14.09 -6.08
CA LEU A 139 -1.71 13.82 -6.03
C LEU A 139 -2.40 14.53 -4.85
N SER A 140 -1.73 14.61 -3.70
CA SER A 140 -2.24 15.36 -2.54
C SER A 140 -2.28 16.87 -2.77
N VAL A 141 -1.33 17.45 -3.50
CA VAL A 141 -1.37 18.88 -3.92
C VAL A 141 -2.58 19.12 -4.82
N TYR A 142 -2.76 18.25 -5.84
CA TYR A 142 -3.90 18.34 -6.75
C TYR A 142 -5.24 18.23 -6.00
N GLY A 143 -5.36 17.26 -5.09
CA GLY A 143 -6.54 17.06 -4.25
C GLY A 143 -6.83 18.23 -3.31
N CYS A 144 -5.79 18.82 -2.69
CA CYS A 144 -5.93 20.02 -1.87
C CYS A 144 -6.42 21.22 -2.69
N HIS A 145 -5.91 21.40 -3.91
CA HIS A 145 -6.36 22.47 -4.82
C HIS A 145 -7.84 22.30 -5.19
N GLN A 146 -8.27 21.08 -5.53
CA GLN A 146 -9.69 20.80 -5.79
C GLN A 146 -10.56 21.05 -4.54
N TYR A 147 -10.10 20.65 -3.36
CA TYR A 147 -10.82 20.86 -2.10
C TYR A 147 -11.01 22.36 -1.80
N LEU A 148 -9.94 23.16 -1.96
CA LEU A 148 -10.00 24.60 -1.76
C LEU A 148 -10.93 25.30 -2.77
N ASN A 149 -10.91 24.86 -4.03
CA ASN A 149 -11.81 25.41 -5.05
C ASN A 149 -13.29 25.11 -4.74
N LYS A 150 -13.60 23.91 -4.22
CA LYS A 150 -14.97 23.57 -3.78
C LYS A 150 -15.42 24.40 -2.58
N VAL A 151 -14.56 24.58 -1.58
CA VAL A 151 -14.88 25.42 -0.40
C VAL A 151 -14.96 26.92 -0.77
N GLY A 152 -14.22 27.35 -1.79
CA GLY A 152 -14.28 28.71 -2.32
C GLY A 152 -15.55 29.00 -3.13
N ALA A 153 -16.05 28.02 -3.88
CA ALA A 153 -17.29 28.14 -4.67
C ALA A 153 -18.57 28.12 -3.79
N ASP A 154 -18.49 27.52 -2.59
CA ASP A 154 -19.60 27.43 -1.63
C ASP A 154 -19.71 28.66 -0.71
N LYS A 155 -18.83 29.66 -0.88
CA LYS A 155 -18.97 30.96 -0.23
C LYS A 155 -19.89 31.85 -1.07
N PRO A 156 -21.02 32.35 -0.53
CA PRO A 156 -21.80 33.37 -1.22
C PRO A 156 -20.89 34.59 -1.43
N ASP A 157 -20.93 35.09 -2.68
CA ASP A 157 -20.29 36.33 -3.09
C ASP A 157 -20.55 37.41 -2.02
N PRO A 158 -19.54 38.11 -1.48
CA PRO A 158 -19.81 39.24 -0.62
C PRO A 158 -20.48 40.30 -1.48
N GLU A 159 -21.80 40.44 -1.28
CA GLU A 159 -22.69 41.43 -1.86
C GLU A 159 -21.92 42.71 -2.18
N ARG A 160 -21.84 43.02 -3.48
CA ARG A 160 -21.58 44.39 -3.91
C ARG A 160 -22.60 45.28 -3.20
N PRO A 161 -22.19 46.31 -2.45
CA PRO A 161 -23.15 47.22 -1.86
C PRO A 161 -23.73 48.07 -3.00
N ASP A 162 -24.90 47.68 -3.47
CA ASP A 162 -25.75 48.49 -4.33
C ASP A 162 -26.09 49.78 -3.57
N ALA A 163 -25.51 50.87 -4.05
CA ALA A 163 -25.74 52.20 -3.52
C ALA A 163 -26.21 53.13 -4.64
N GLU A 164 -27.36 52.86 -5.25
CA GLU A 164 -28.17 53.92 -5.88
C GLU A 164 -29.67 53.74 -5.61
N ARG A 165 -30.30 54.87 -5.33
CA ARG A 165 -31.49 55.07 -4.51
C ARG A 165 -32.67 55.56 -5.37
N GLY A 166 -33.89 55.16 -5.02
CA GLY A 166 -35.17 55.82 -5.37
C GLY A 166 -35.91 55.18 -6.55
N THR A 167 -37.23 55.02 -6.60
CA THR A 167 -38.33 55.79 -6.01
C THR A 167 -39.65 54.98 -6.08
N PHE A 168 -40.46 55.16 -5.04
CA PHE A 168 -41.88 54.85 -4.77
C PHE A 168 -42.87 54.60 -5.95
N MET A 169 -43.68 53.52 -5.88
CA MET A 169 -45.17 53.55 -5.93
C MET A 169 -45.80 52.17 -5.67
N ALA A 170 -46.95 52.15 -4.99
CA ALA A 170 -47.74 50.98 -4.60
C ALA A 170 -49.04 50.84 -5.46
N PRO A 171 -49.97 49.91 -5.16
CA PRO A 171 -50.30 48.73 -5.96
C PRO A 171 -51.56 48.88 -6.83
N THR A 172 -51.68 48.08 -7.90
CA THR A 172 -52.96 47.88 -8.60
C THR A 172 -53.34 46.41 -8.62
N ILE A 173 -54.50 46.15 -8.03
CA ILE A 173 -55.26 44.90 -8.08
C ILE A 173 -55.89 44.80 -9.47
N GLU A 174 -55.59 43.75 -10.22
CA GLU A 174 -56.52 43.18 -11.21
C GLU A 174 -56.50 41.67 -11.05
N GLU A 175 -57.66 41.15 -10.65
CA GLU A 175 -57.98 39.73 -10.61
C GLU A 175 -58.29 39.24 -12.03
N ASN A 176 -57.62 38.18 -12.48
CA ASN A 176 -58.27 37.19 -13.34
C ASN A 176 -57.60 35.80 -13.16
N PRO A 177 -58.38 34.70 -13.03
CA PRO A 177 -57.86 33.40 -12.68
C PRO A 177 -57.51 32.58 -13.94
N ASN A 178 -56.58 31.64 -13.78
CA ASN A 178 -56.12 30.62 -14.73
C ASN A 178 -54.79 30.90 -15.44
N MET A 179 -53.70 30.63 -14.72
CA MET A 179 -52.57 29.90 -15.30
C MET A 179 -51.90 29.14 -14.15
N HIS A 180 -51.91 27.81 -14.22
CA HIS A 180 -51.05 26.95 -13.40
C HIS A 180 -49.59 27.20 -13.80
N GLY A 181 -49.02 28.28 -13.28
CA GLY A 181 -47.60 28.59 -13.35
C GLY A 181 -46.89 27.83 -12.24
N ALA A 182 -46.28 26.70 -12.61
CA ALA A 182 -45.40 25.94 -11.74
C ALA A 182 -44.39 26.89 -11.08
N VAL A 183 -44.52 27.06 -9.77
CA VAL A 183 -43.44 27.54 -8.92
C VAL A 183 -42.32 26.53 -9.09
N LYS A 184 -41.38 26.84 -9.99
CA LYS A 184 -40.11 26.14 -10.09
C LYS A 184 -39.30 26.58 -8.88
N ILE A 185 -39.66 26.05 -7.71
CA ILE A 185 -38.72 25.88 -6.61
C ILE A 185 -37.63 25.02 -7.24
N SER A 186 -36.55 25.68 -7.68
CA SER A 186 -35.37 25.00 -8.17
C SER A 186 -34.89 24.15 -7.01
N GLY A 187 -35.28 22.88 -7.07
CA GLY A 187 -34.92 21.88 -6.11
C GLY A 187 -33.42 21.95 -5.93
N PHE A 188 -33.01 21.86 -4.66
CA PHE A 188 -31.78 21.22 -4.28
C PHE A 188 -31.44 20.16 -5.33
N HIS A 189 -30.52 20.50 -6.22
CA HIS A 189 -29.76 19.49 -6.92
C HIS A 189 -28.99 18.79 -5.79
N GLU A 190 -29.58 17.73 -5.25
CA GLU A 190 -28.81 16.58 -4.82
C GLU A 190 -27.91 16.25 -6.00
N GLU A 191 -26.71 16.83 -6.00
CA GLU A 191 -25.56 16.29 -6.72
C GLU A 191 -25.42 14.87 -6.19
N ASP A 192 -26.04 13.93 -6.91
CA ASP A 192 -25.62 12.56 -6.96
C ASP A 192 -24.12 12.58 -7.21
N ASN A 193 -23.35 12.47 -6.12
CA ASN A 193 -21.90 12.49 -6.11
C ASN A 193 -21.43 11.21 -6.81
N THR A 194 -21.48 11.21 -8.13
CA THR A 194 -20.84 10.24 -8.99
C THR A 194 -19.34 10.36 -8.75
N ARG A 195 -18.87 9.53 -7.83
CA ARG A 195 -17.47 9.49 -7.38
C ARG A 195 -16.57 9.29 -8.60
N GLU A 196 -15.75 10.28 -8.91
CA GLU A 196 -14.95 10.30 -10.14
C GLU A 196 -13.96 9.12 -10.15
N ILE A 197 -13.96 8.34 -11.23
CA ILE A 197 -13.05 7.21 -11.41
C ILE A 197 -11.62 7.74 -11.52
N ALA A 198 -10.69 7.06 -10.85
CA ALA A 198 -9.30 7.42 -10.87
C ALA A 198 -8.72 7.38 -12.29
N GLY A 199 -8.03 8.45 -12.66
CA GLY A 199 -7.26 8.52 -13.89
C GLY A 199 -6.00 7.66 -13.78
N PHE A 200 -5.24 7.62 -14.88
CA PHE A 200 -3.99 6.86 -15.00
C PHE A 200 -3.06 6.99 -13.78
N TRP A 201 -2.82 8.22 -13.32
CA TRP A 201 -1.93 8.49 -12.18
C TRP A 201 -2.42 7.92 -10.85
N GLY A 202 -3.74 7.84 -10.64
CA GLY A 202 -4.31 7.20 -9.45
C GLY A 202 -4.07 5.70 -9.46
N TYR A 203 -4.25 5.05 -10.62
CA TYR A 203 -3.93 3.62 -10.80
C TYR A 203 -2.45 3.34 -10.56
N VAL A 204 -1.56 4.12 -11.17
CA VAL A 204 -0.11 4.01 -10.95
C VAL A 204 0.24 4.15 -9.47
N PHE A 205 -0.31 5.17 -8.79
CA PHE A 205 -0.08 5.38 -7.36
C PHE A 205 -0.53 4.19 -6.52
N GLN A 206 -1.70 3.60 -6.81
CA GLN A 206 -2.22 2.47 -6.05
C GLN A 206 -1.46 1.17 -6.34
N ILE A 207 -0.99 0.96 -7.56
CA ILE A 207 -0.12 -0.17 -7.93
C ILE A 207 1.19 -0.07 -7.16
N ILE A 208 1.84 1.10 -7.18
CA ILE A 208 3.09 1.33 -6.47
C ILE A 208 2.90 1.14 -4.96
N TYR A 209 1.80 1.66 -4.39
CA TYR A 209 1.45 1.48 -2.98
C TYR A 209 1.41 0.01 -2.56
N GLN A 210 0.73 -0.83 -3.33
CA GLN A 210 0.57 -2.25 -2.99
C GLN A 210 1.84 -3.07 -3.25
N THR A 211 2.58 -2.74 -4.32
CA THR A 211 3.91 -3.30 -4.54
C THR A 211 4.82 -2.98 -3.36
N ASN A 212 4.82 -1.72 -2.88
CA ASN A 212 5.59 -1.30 -1.71
C ASN A 212 5.14 -2.02 -0.44
N ALA A 213 3.84 -2.20 -0.22
CA ALA A 213 3.33 -2.94 0.94
C ALA A 213 3.89 -4.36 1.01
N GLY A 214 3.92 -5.09 -0.10
CA GLY A 214 4.54 -6.41 -0.17
C GLY A 214 6.05 -6.37 0.00
N ALA A 215 6.71 -5.51 -0.77
CA ALA A 215 8.17 -5.44 -0.83
C ALA A 215 8.80 -5.01 0.49
N VAL A 216 8.24 -3.99 1.16
CA VAL A 216 8.70 -3.52 2.48
C VAL A 216 8.50 -4.59 3.55
N MET A 217 7.33 -5.24 3.58
CA MET A 217 7.10 -6.33 4.54
C MET A 217 8.07 -7.49 4.30
N LEU A 218 8.34 -7.85 3.04
CA LEU A 218 9.32 -8.89 2.73
C LEU A 218 10.72 -8.51 3.18
N THR A 219 11.22 -7.33 2.79
CA THR A 219 12.59 -6.91 3.12
C THR A 219 12.79 -6.77 4.62
N ASP A 220 11.82 -6.22 5.32
CA ASP A 220 11.94 -5.92 6.75
C ASP A 220 11.75 -7.17 7.59
N CYS A 221 10.79 -8.05 7.25
CA CYS A 221 10.66 -9.35 7.93
C CYS A 221 11.90 -10.22 7.73
N VAL A 222 12.44 -10.31 6.51
CA VAL A 222 13.67 -11.06 6.25
C VAL A 222 14.84 -10.45 7.02
N PHE A 223 14.98 -9.13 7.02
CA PHE A 223 16.05 -8.48 7.76
C PHE A 223 15.94 -8.71 9.27
N TRP A 224 14.80 -8.42 9.89
CA TRP A 224 14.66 -8.47 11.35
C TRP A 224 14.49 -9.88 11.92
N LEU A 225 13.81 -10.78 11.22
CA LEU A 225 13.52 -12.12 11.74
C LEU A 225 14.60 -13.14 11.36
N ILE A 226 15.32 -12.92 10.25
CA ILE A 226 16.29 -13.87 9.74
C ILE A 226 17.70 -13.29 9.86
N ILE A 227 18.00 -12.17 9.20
CA ILE A 227 19.39 -11.68 9.06
C ILE A 227 19.93 -11.08 10.36
N PHE A 228 19.15 -10.23 11.03
CA PHE A 228 19.56 -9.50 12.23
C PHE A 228 19.99 -10.40 13.38
N PRO A 229 19.28 -11.50 13.72
CA PRO A 229 19.76 -12.45 14.74
C PRO A 229 21.16 -12.99 14.44
N PHE A 230 21.46 -13.32 13.18
CA PHE A 230 22.80 -13.80 12.81
C PHE A 230 23.87 -12.71 12.88
N LEU A 231 23.52 -11.46 12.57
CA LEU A 231 24.44 -10.31 12.70
C LEU A 231 24.70 -9.96 14.17
N ALA A 232 23.66 -9.99 15.00
CA ALA A 232 23.74 -9.73 16.44
C ALA A 232 24.61 -10.76 17.16
N ILE A 233 24.53 -12.04 16.78
CA ILE A 233 25.41 -13.10 17.31
C ILE A 233 26.88 -12.86 16.96
N LYS A 234 27.18 -12.16 15.87
CA LYS A 234 28.54 -11.89 15.37
C LYS A 234 29.08 -10.52 15.79
N ASP A 235 28.45 -9.85 16.75
CA ASP A 235 28.80 -8.49 17.21
C ASP A 235 28.95 -7.48 16.06
N TYR A 236 28.13 -7.62 15.02
CA TYR A 236 28.18 -6.70 13.88
C TYR A 236 27.62 -5.33 14.25
N ASN A 237 28.41 -4.28 14.07
CA ASN A 237 27.96 -2.90 14.28
C ASN A 237 26.91 -2.53 13.23
N LEU A 238 25.66 -2.45 13.64
CA LEU A 238 24.56 -2.03 12.78
C LEU A 238 24.74 -0.55 12.42
N ASN A 239 24.87 -0.27 11.12
CA ASN A 239 24.90 1.10 10.64
C ASN A 239 23.49 1.71 10.75
N PHE A 240 23.40 2.96 11.19
CA PHE A 240 22.15 3.72 11.21
C PHE A 240 21.46 3.77 9.84
N LEU A 241 22.23 3.84 8.75
CA LEU A 241 21.68 3.79 7.39
C LEU A 241 21.01 2.44 7.11
N LEU A 242 21.60 1.34 7.57
CA LEU A 242 21.05 0.00 7.40
C LEU A 242 19.74 -0.17 8.19
N ILE A 243 19.73 0.23 9.46
CA ILE A 243 18.51 0.23 10.29
C ILE A 243 17.45 1.15 9.66
N GLY A 244 17.86 2.33 9.18
CA GLY A 244 16.99 3.29 8.52
C GLY A 244 16.26 2.68 7.33
N MET A 245 16.97 1.99 6.44
CA MET A 245 16.40 1.39 5.23
C MET A 245 15.47 0.20 5.49
N HIS A 246 15.52 -0.39 6.68
CA HIS A 246 14.73 -1.56 7.09
C HIS A 246 13.69 -1.24 8.18
N SER A 247 13.44 0.04 8.46
CA SER A 247 12.46 0.45 9.47
C SER A 247 11.77 1.76 9.12
N VAL A 248 12.52 2.75 8.62
CA VAL A 248 11.97 4.08 8.31
C VAL A 248 11.00 4.00 7.12
N ASN A 249 11.30 3.17 6.12
CA ASN A 249 10.40 2.84 5.01
C ASN A 249 9.06 2.25 5.49
N ALA A 250 9.09 1.25 6.39
CA ALA A 250 7.89 0.65 6.97
C ALA A 250 7.12 1.63 7.83
N VAL A 251 7.80 2.40 8.69
CA VAL A 251 7.16 3.41 9.54
C VAL A 251 6.41 4.45 8.70
N PHE A 252 7.06 5.03 7.69
CA PHE A 252 6.39 6.01 6.83
C PHE A 252 5.23 5.38 6.04
N LEU A 253 5.43 4.20 5.45
CA LEU A 253 4.37 3.55 4.66
C LEU A 253 3.16 3.16 5.53
N LEU A 254 3.38 2.65 6.74
CA LEU A 254 2.33 2.32 7.69
C LEU A 254 1.62 3.57 8.22
N ALA A 255 2.36 4.66 8.45
CA ALA A 255 1.78 5.94 8.85
C ALA A 255 0.93 6.54 7.71
N ASP A 256 1.39 6.52 6.45
CA ASP A 256 0.54 6.94 5.32
C ASP A 256 -0.72 6.09 5.24
N THR A 257 -0.56 4.76 5.39
CA THR A 257 -1.66 3.80 5.40
C THR A 257 -2.65 4.08 6.52
N ALA A 258 -2.18 4.52 7.69
CA ALA A 258 -3.06 4.89 8.80
C ALA A 258 -3.88 6.15 8.48
N LEU A 259 -3.30 7.12 7.75
CA LEU A 259 -3.91 8.40 7.45
C LEU A 259 -4.78 8.40 6.18
N ASN A 260 -4.38 7.66 5.14
CA ASN A 260 -5.05 7.63 3.84
C ASN A 260 -6.33 6.78 3.86
N SER A 261 -7.20 6.92 2.85
CA SER A 261 -8.45 6.12 2.72
C SER A 261 -8.37 5.02 1.65
N SER A 262 -7.15 4.68 1.21
CA SER A 262 -6.93 3.83 0.04
C SER A 262 -7.32 2.38 0.30
N ARG A 263 -8.05 1.79 -0.65
CA ARG A 263 -8.42 0.37 -0.62
C ARG A 263 -7.21 -0.51 -0.93
N PHE A 264 -7.22 -1.72 -0.36
CA PHE A 264 -6.19 -2.73 -0.58
C PHE A 264 -6.79 -4.04 -1.10
N PRO A 265 -7.15 -4.10 -2.39
CA PRO A 265 -7.53 -5.35 -3.05
C PRO A 265 -6.39 -6.39 -3.00
N TRP A 266 -6.74 -7.62 -2.65
CA TRP A 266 -5.77 -8.71 -2.50
C TRP A 266 -5.11 -9.11 -3.82
N PHE A 267 -5.87 -9.12 -4.93
CA PHE A 267 -5.40 -9.62 -6.22
C PHE A 267 -4.16 -8.89 -6.77
N ARG A 268 -3.90 -7.68 -6.27
CA ARG A 268 -2.78 -6.84 -6.67
C ARG A 268 -1.44 -7.23 -6.04
N ILE A 269 -1.42 -8.33 -5.28
CA ILE A 269 -0.20 -9.12 -5.02
C ILE A 269 0.53 -9.45 -6.33
N ALA A 270 -0.19 -9.52 -7.46
CA ALA A 270 0.36 -9.67 -8.80
C ALA A 270 1.49 -8.66 -9.10
N TYR A 271 1.33 -7.39 -8.75
CA TYR A 271 2.33 -6.36 -9.02
C TYR A 271 3.58 -6.52 -8.14
N PHE A 272 3.41 -7.00 -6.91
CA PHE A 272 4.53 -7.36 -6.04
C PHE A 272 5.30 -8.57 -6.59
N LEU A 273 4.59 -9.61 -7.07
CA LEU A 273 5.23 -10.76 -7.74
C LEU A 273 6.01 -10.34 -8.99
N LEU A 274 5.43 -9.46 -9.83
CA LEU A 274 6.11 -8.93 -11.01
C LEU A 274 7.34 -8.09 -10.63
N TRP A 275 7.26 -7.25 -9.61
CA TRP A 275 8.39 -6.45 -9.13
C TRP A 275 9.57 -7.32 -8.72
N THR A 276 9.32 -8.40 -7.96
CA THR A 276 10.38 -9.34 -7.58
C THR A 276 10.90 -10.13 -8.77
N ALA A 277 10.03 -10.56 -9.69
CA ALA A 277 10.46 -11.26 -10.91
C ALA A 277 11.35 -10.37 -11.79
N ILE A 278 11.01 -9.09 -11.96
CA ILE A 278 11.82 -8.11 -12.69
C ILE A 278 13.20 -7.99 -12.03
N TYR A 279 13.26 -7.87 -10.70
CA TYR A 279 14.53 -7.82 -9.99
C TYR A 279 15.38 -9.08 -10.20
N VAL A 280 14.77 -10.28 -10.12
CA VAL A 280 15.50 -11.54 -10.35
C VAL A 280 16.04 -11.61 -11.78
N ILE A 281 15.24 -11.22 -12.77
CA ILE A 281 15.67 -11.17 -14.18
C ILE A 281 16.80 -10.16 -14.36
N PHE A 282 16.69 -8.97 -13.75
CA PHE A 282 17.76 -7.98 -13.75
C PHE A 282 19.06 -8.56 -13.19
N GLN A 283 19.00 -9.27 -12.05
CA GLN A 283 20.16 -9.91 -11.46
C GLN A 283 20.76 -10.98 -12.38
N TRP A 284 19.92 -11.77 -13.03
CA TRP A 284 20.38 -12.78 -13.97
C TRP A 284 21.10 -12.16 -15.17
N VAL A 285 20.53 -11.11 -15.76
CA VAL A 285 21.14 -10.39 -16.87
C VAL A 285 22.48 -9.80 -16.46
N VAL A 286 22.56 -9.14 -15.30
CA VAL A 286 23.82 -8.59 -14.77
C VAL A 286 24.87 -9.69 -14.63
N HIS A 287 24.56 -10.81 -13.98
CA HIS A 287 25.53 -11.89 -13.75
C HIS A 287 25.90 -12.65 -15.03
N ALA A 288 25.04 -12.62 -16.06
CA ALA A 288 25.37 -13.16 -17.38
C ALA A 288 26.36 -12.26 -18.13
N CYS A 289 26.31 -10.94 -17.91
CA CYS A 289 27.17 -9.97 -18.57
C CYS A 289 28.48 -9.69 -17.82
N ILE A 290 28.45 -9.68 -16.49
CA ILE A 290 29.59 -9.35 -15.64
C ILE A 290 29.71 -10.33 -14.47
N SER A 291 30.93 -10.78 -14.22
CA SER A 291 31.24 -11.69 -13.11
C SER A 291 31.40 -10.88 -11.82
N ILE A 292 30.31 -10.74 -11.08
CA ILE A 292 30.28 -10.08 -9.77
C ILE A 292 29.74 -11.03 -8.72
N TRP A 293 29.92 -10.69 -7.45
CA TRP A 293 29.36 -11.47 -6.36
C TRP A 293 27.85 -11.28 -6.26
N TRP A 294 27.12 -12.37 -5.99
CA TRP A 294 25.67 -12.34 -5.83
C TRP A 294 25.27 -11.50 -4.61
N PRO A 295 24.45 -10.44 -4.76
CA PRO A 295 24.04 -9.60 -3.62
C PRO A 295 23.31 -10.41 -2.55
N TYR A 296 22.65 -11.49 -2.96
CA TYR A 296 22.02 -12.46 -2.06
C TYR A 296 22.49 -13.87 -2.38
N PRO A 297 23.13 -14.59 -1.44
CA PRO A 297 23.63 -15.95 -1.67
C PRO A 297 22.56 -16.95 -2.12
N PHE A 298 21.30 -16.75 -1.74
CA PHE A 298 20.20 -17.62 -2.13
C PHE A 298 19.77 -17.45 -3.60
N LEU A 299 20.26 -16.42 -4.31
CA LEU A 299 20.05 -16.24 -5.74
C LEU A 299 21.08 -16.97 -6.60
N ASP A 300 22.21 -17.36 -6.02
CA ASP A 300 23.28 -18.08 -6.71
C ASP A 300 22.76 -19.42 -7.26
N LEU A 301 22.80 -19.55 -8.59
CA LEU A 301 22.27 -20.69 -9.33
C LEU A 301 23.22 -21.89 -9.33
N SER A 302 24.49 -21.70 -8.94
CA SER A 302 25.45 -22.79 -8.74
C SER A 302 25.10 -23.64 -7.52
N SER A 303 24.40 -23.05 -6.54
CA SER A 303 24.01 -23.71 -5.30
C SER A 303 23.14 -24.95 -5.54
N PRO A 304 23.42 -26.10 -4.89
CA PRO A 304 22.56 -27.28 -4.95
C PRO A 304 21.11 -27.02 -4.50
N HIS A 305 20.92 -26.01 -3.66
CA HIS A 305 19.62 -25.67 -3.09
C HIS A 305 18.94 -24.50 -3.81
N ALA A 306 19.49 -24.01 -4.93
CA ALA A 306 18.92 -22.86 -5.64
C ALA A 306 17.43 -23.03 -5.97
N PRO A 307 16.95 -24.15 -6.56
CA PRO A 307 15.51 -24.30 -6.84
C PRO A 307 14.63 -24.23 -5.59
N ILE A 308 15.12 -24.72 -4.44
CA ILE A 308 14.40 -24.67 -3.16
C ILE A 308 14.32 -23.22 -2.66
N TRP A 309 15.42 -22.47 -2.74
CA TRP A 309 15.44 -21.07 -2.33
C TRP A 309 14.48 -20.21 -3.15
N TYR A 310 14.47 -20.38 -4.48
CA TYR A 310 13.55 -19.65 -5.36
C TYR A 310 12.08 -19.97 -5.03
N PHE A 311 11.78 -21.25 -4.76
CA PHE A 311 10.45 -21.67 -4.32
C PHE A 311 10.07 -21.08 -2.95
N VAL A 312 10.96 -21.13 -1.96
CA VAL A 312 10.72 -20.56 -0.62
C VAL A 312 10.48 -19.06 -0.69
N VAL A 313 11.30 -18.32 -1.45
CA VAL A 313 11.12 -16.89 -1.65
C VAL A 313 9.77 -16.60 -2.32
N ALA A 314 9.39 -17.36 -3.35
CA ALA A 314 8.08 -17.23 -3.99
C ALA A 314 6.94 -17.44 -2.97
N LEU A 315 7.03 -18.47 -2.12
CA LEU A 315 6.04 -18.71 -1.07
C LEU A 315 5.98 -17.58 -0.04
N MET A 316 7.11 -17.00 0.35
CA MET A 316 7.18 -15.90 1.34
C MET A 316 6.43 -14.64 0.89
N HIS A 317 6.20 -14.44 -0.40
CA HIS A 317 5.41 -13.29 -0.88
C HIS A 317 3.99 -13.30 -0.32
N ILE A 318 3.39 -14.49 -0.13
CA ILE A 318 2.02 -14.64 0.35
C ILE A 318 1.88 -14.14 1.80
N PRO A 319 2.59 -14.67 2.80
CA PRO A 319 2.46 -14.20 4.17
C PRO A 319 2.95 -12.76 4.34
N CYS A 320 4.02 -12.33 3.65
CA CYS A 320 4.50 -10.94 3.74
C CYS A 320 3.46 -9.95 3.20
N TYR A 321 2.83 -10.26 2.06
CA TYR A 321 1.75 -9.43 1.52
C TYR A 321 0.49 -9.49 2.40
N ALA A 322 0.22 -10.63 3.05
CA ALA A 322 -0.94 -10.83 3.91
C ALA A 322 -1.00 -9.93 5.15
N VAL A 323 0.16 -9.50 5.65
CA VAL A 323 0.25 -8.63 6.83
C VAL A 323 -0.49 -7.31 6.60
N PHE A 324 -0.36 -6.72 5.41
CA PHE A 324 -0.88 -5.38 5.14
C PHE A 324 -2.42 -5.29 5.12
N PRO A 325 -3.16 -6.20 4.45
CA PRO A 325 -4.61 -6.31 4.56
C PRO A 325 -5.11 -6.50 5.99
N LEU A 326 -4.36 -7.22 6.84
CA LEU A 326 -4.71 -7.41 8.25
C LEU A 326 -4.55 -6.10 9.03
N ILE A 327 -3.47 -5.34 8.79
CA ILE A 327 -3.26 -4.01 9.37
C ILE A 327 -4.40 -3.06 8.96
N ILE A 328 -4.78 -3.06 7.69
CA ILE A 328 -5.87 -2.22 7.18
C ILE A 328 -7.21 -2.62 7.81
N LYS A 329 -7.49 -3.93 7.92
CA LYS A 329 -8.70 -4.42 8.60
C LYS A 329 -8.73 -4.00 10.06
N LEU A 330 -7.61 -4.11 10.77
CA LEU A 330 -7.47 -3.67 12.15
C LEU A 330 -7.70 -2.16 12.27
N LYS A 331 -7.07 -1.35 11.41
CA LYS A 331 -7.29 0.09 11.33
C LYS A 331 -8.77 0.42 11.19
N HIS A 332 -9.48 -0.20 10.24
CA HIS A 332 -10.88 0.08 10.02
C HIS A 332 -11.75 -0.29 11.23
N ILE A 333 -11.46 -1.41 11.91
CA ILE A 333 -12.13 -1.79 13.16
C ILE A 333 -11.88 -0.74 14.25
N LEU A 334 -10.63 -0.30 14.44
CA LEU A 334 -10.27 0.69 15.46
C LEU A 334 -10.92 2.06 15.18
N LEU A 335 -10.78 2.57 13.95
CA LEU A 335 -11.33 3.88 13.57
C LEU A 335 -12.86 3.90 13.60
N SER A 336 -13.54 2.84 13.17
CA SER A 336 -15.00 2.75 13.27
C SER A 336 -15.49 2.72 14.72
N ARG A 337 -14.70 2.15 15.64
CA ARG A 337 -15.03 2.10 17.06
C ARG A 337 -14.74 3.42 17.77
N TRP A 338 -13.65 4.10 17.42
CA TRP A 338 -13.22 5.34 18.08
C TRP A 338 -13.90 6.59 17.49
N PHE A 339 -14.18 6.62 16.20
CA PHE A 339 -14.74 7.78 15.49
C PHE A 339 -15.96 7.41 14.62
N PRO A 340 -17.07 6.91 15.22
CA PRO A 340 -18.20 6.36 14.47
C PRO A 340 -18.95 7.39 13.60
N ARG A 341 -18.86 8.69 13.89
CA ARG A 341 -19.54 9.76 13.13
C ARG A 341 -18.68 10.36 12.00
N SER A 342 -17.36 10.24 12.09
CA SER A 342 -16.41 10.97 11.23
C SER A 342 -15.65 10.06 10.26
N TYR A 343 -15.92 8.76 10.30
CA TYR A 343 -15.21 7.73 9.54
C TYR A 343 -15.97 7.31 8.26
N HIS A 344 -15.35 7.51 7.10
CA HIS A 344 -15.96 7.22 5.78
C HIS A 344 -15.93 5.74 5.35
N GLY A 345 -15.20 4.86 6.04
CA GLY A 345 -14.87 3.54 5.50
C GLY A 345 -15.82 2.39 5.87
N MET A 346 -17.06 2.67 6.28
CA MET A 346 -18.01 1.62 6.73
C MET A 346 -18.46 0.69 5.59
N SER A 347 -18.43 1.17 4.33
CA SER A 347 -18.70 0.37 3.12
C SER A 347 -17.55 -0.57 2.71
N GLN A 348 -16.33 -0.34 3.18
CA GLN A 348 -15.14 -1.13 2.83
C GLN A 348 -15.03 -2.45 3.63
N LEU A 349 -15.55 -2.48 4.86
CA LEU A 349 -15.50 -3.66 5.75
C LEU A 349 -16.41 -4.82 5.27
N SER A 350 -17.56 -4.49 4.68
CA SER A 350 -18.48 -5.46 4.09
C SER A 350 -17.91 -6.07 2.81
N PHE A 351 -17.17 -5.28 2.03
CA PHE A 351 -16.47 -5.73 0.82
C PHE A 351 -15.35 -6.72 1.19
N GLN A 352 -14.45 -6.36 2.11
CA GLN A 352 -13.30 -7.22 2.48
C GLN A 352 -13.69 -8.53 3.17
N ASN A 353 -14.78 -8.57 3.96
CA ASN A 353 -15.28 -9.82 4.55
C ASN A 353 -15.92 -10.77 3.53
N SER A 354 -16.40 -10.25 2.39
CA SER A 354 -16.98 -11.06 1.30
C SER A 354 -15.92 -11.95 0.61
N TYR A 355 -14.67 -11.50 0.57
CA TYR A 355 -13.58 -12.19 -0.14
C TYR A 355 -12.85 -13.25 0.68
N ILE A 356 -12.87 -13.16 2.01
CA ILE A 356 -12.31 -14.20 2.88
C ILE A 356 -13.24 -15.42 2.96
N LEU A 357 -14.55 -15.21 2.72
CA LEU A 357 -15.60 -16.22 2.89
C LEU A 357 -16.05 -16.90 1.59
N ASP A 358 -15.43 -16.61 0.45
CA ASP A 358 -15.75 -17.26 -0.84
C ASP A 358 -15.14 -18.68 -0.97
N GLY A 359 -14.73 -19.27 0.16
CA GLY A 359 -14.52 -20.69 0.34
C GLY A 359 -15.54 -21.27 1.31
N GLY A 360 -16.66 -21.78 0.77
CA GLY A 360 -17.51 -22.78 1.43
C GLY A 360 -18.40 -22.31 2.59
N LEU A 361 -19.68 -22.07 2.28
CA LEU A 361 -20.88 -22.33 3.09
C LEU A 361 -20.74 -22.45 4.64
N GLU A 362 -20.54 -21.35 5.37
CA GLU A 362 -20.68 -21.36 6.86
C GLU A 362 -21.09 -19.99 7.48
N ALA A 363 -21.72 -19.09 6.70
CA ALA A 363 -22.04 -17.74 7.17
C ALA A 363 -23.09 -17.67 8.31
N GLN A 364 -23.91 -18.71 8.50
CA GLN A 364 -24.91 -18.75 9.58
C GLN A 364 -24.38 -19.38 10.88
N THR A 365 -23.46 -20.36 10.81
CA THR A 365 -22.87 -21.00 11.98
C THR A 365 -21.91 -20.07 12.72
N VAL A 366 -21.05 -19.34 11.98
CA VAL A 366 -20.07 -18.40 12.57
C VAL A 366 -20.76 -17.22 13.25
N ARG A 367 -21.86 -16.69 12.67
CA ARG A 367 -22.61 -15.57 13.27
C ARG A 367 -23.29 -15.96 14.59
N ARG A 368 -23.70 -17.22 14.76
CA ARG A 368 -24.21 -17.75 16.04
C ARG A 368 -23.09 -18.02 17.04
N SER A 369 -21.96 -18.56 16.59
CA SER A 369 -20.81 -18.86 17.45
C SER A 369 -20.15 -17.61 18.03
N ILE A 370 -20.02 -16.53 17.25
CA ILE A 370 -19.50 -15.23 17.72
C ILE A 370 -20.47 -14.58 18.73
N LYS A 371 -21.80 -14.65 18.51
CA LYS A 371 -22.78 -14.13 19.47
C LYS A 371 -22.80 -14.93 20.78
N LEU A 372 -22.56 -16.24 20.74
CA LEU A 372 -22.45 -17.07 21.96
C LEU A 372 -21.17 -16.75 22.73
N ASN A 373 -20.02 -16.67 22.06
CA ASN A 373 -18.73 -16.36 22.71
C ASN A 373 -18.71 -14.97 23.34
N MET A 374 -19.37 -13.97 22.73
CA MET A 374 -19.44 -12.62 23.29
C MET A 374 -20.36 -12.52 24.53
N LYS A 375 -21.38 -13.38 24.64
CA LYS A 375 -22.20 -13.50 25.85
C LYS A 375 -21.45 -14.22 26.98
N CYS A 376 -20.69 -15.28 26.67
CA CYS A 376 -19.85 -15.96 27.66
C CYS A 376 -18.76 -15.03 28.22
N TYR A 377 -18.11 -14.21 27.37
CA TYR A 377 -17.12 -13.23 27.80
C TYR A 377 -17.72 -12.15 28.72
N TRP A 378 -18.93 -11.66 28.42
CA TRP A 378 -19.63 -10.70 29.28
C TRP A 378 -20.05 -11.31 30.64
N LEU A 379 -20.43 -12.58 30.66
CA LEU A 379 -20.76 -13.30 31.91
C LEU A 379 -19.52 -13.54 32.79
N ILE A 380 -18.37 -13.85 32.18
CA ILE A 380 -17.09 -14.06 32.90
C ILE A 380 -16.56 -12.73 33.47
N ILE A 381 -16.68 -11.63 32.72
CA ILE A 381 -16.26 -10.30 33.18
C ILE A 381 -17.20 -9.79 34.30
N SER A 382 -18.51 -10.01 34.16
CA SER A 382 -19.49 -9.66 35.21
C SER A 382 -19.25 -10.45 36.51
N ALA A 383 -19.01 -11.76 36.42
CA ALA A 383 -18.70 -12.60 37.58
C ALA A 383 -17.38 -12.21 38.27
N SER A 384 -16.36 -11.82 37.51
CA SER A 384 -15.07 -11.36 38.03
C SER A 384 -15.18 -10.01 38.75
N THR A 385 -16.08 -9.14 38.29
CA THR A 385 -16.31 -7.81 38.90
C THR A 385 -17.09 -7.91 40.21
N VAL A 386 -17.99 -8.89 40.34
CA VAL A 386 -18.72 -9.15 41.60
C VAL A 386 -17.80 -9.79 42.66
N LEU A 387 -16.89 -10.68 42.26
CA LEU A 387 -15.91 -11.31 43.16
C LEU A 387 -14.82 -10.35 43.68
N MET A 388 -14.51 -9.27 42.95
CA MET A 388 -13.59 -8.23 43.44
C MET A 388 -14.25 -7.24 44.40
N LYS A 389 -15.58 -7.14 44.42
CA LYS A 389 -16.30 -6.19 45.30
C LYS A 389 -16.61 -6.76 46.69
N THR A 390 -16.55 -8.08 46.88
CA THR A 390 -16.76 -8.75 48.19
C THR A 390 -15.47 -9.01 48.96
N ARG A 391 -14.31 -8.53 48.49
CA ARG A 391 -13.01 -8.71 49.17
C ARG A 391 -12.49 -7.48 49.91
N HIS A 392 -13.32 -6.44 50.01
CA HIS A 392 -12.98 -5.17 50.68
C HIS A 392 -14.05 -4.69 51.69
N GLU A 393 -14.87 -5.60 52.21
CA GLU A 393 -15.66 -5.40 53.43
C GLU A 393 -15.33 -6.48 54.46
#